data_AF-A0AAD7I6J3-F1
#
_entry.id   AF-A0AAD7I6J3-F1
#
_cell.length_a   1.000
_cell.length_b   1.000
_cell.length_c   1.000
_cell.angle_alpha   90.00
_cell.angle_beta   90.00
_cell.angle_gamma   90.00
#
_symmetry.space_group_name_H-M   'P 1'
#
loop_
_entity.id
_entity.type
_entity.pdbx_description
1 polymer ?
#
loop_
_entity_poly.entity_id
_entity_poly.type
_entity_poly.pdbx_seq_one_letter_code
_entity_poly.pdbx_strand_id
1 'polypeptide(L)'
;MSRMRPRRRRTVLILGAAASLAVADNTVCSGTGMDWYVDLVGETPCTTYQQLRQICNSQFTVGVMDPNTPPDFCTDQVSACCCNSIAFALSMLCLNCQQNIGNGTGYDAGTGAYQDYLNGTDSGTGTSCANPQWYQLPTDIQTAVCNEKIKIDDDIYTNGWTDGAWFYIYTRDTILKDAIVANNNTFTKCASTTVNATSAASGPGSSTGSSATTTTVRAGGCRLRMGSRSRGRTRRRFFLFFVFCVLFSCRIHACVLYTFV
;
A
#
# COMPACT_ATOMS: atom_id res chain seq x y z
N MET A 1 82.32 -2.08 14.80
CA MET A 1 81.30 -3.14 15.00
C MET A 1 80.32 -2.69 16.08
N SER A 2 79.18 -2.11 15.70
CA SER A 2 78.13 -1.71 16.64
C SER A 2 76.79 -2.27 16.15
N ARG A 3 76.28 -3.27 16.86
CA ARG A 3 74.97 -3.91 16.60
C ARG A 3 73.87 -3.05 17.23
N MET A 4 73.02 -2.43 16.43
CA MET A 4 71.73 -1.90 16.89
C MET A 4 70.65 -3.00 16.83
N ARG A 5 69.93 -3.17 17.95
CA ARG A 5 68.82 -4.13 18.10
C ARG A 5 67.50 -3.53 17.58
N PRO A 6 66.60 -4.35 17.01
CA PRO A 6 65.30 -3.87 16.51
C PRO A 6 64.28 -3.68 17.65
N ARG A 7 63.59 -2.55 17.64
CA ARG A 7 62.45 -2.25 18.52
C ARG A 7 61.21 -3.03 18.06
N ARG A 8 60.68 -3.91 18.93
CA ARG A 8 59.38 -4.57 18.75
C ARG A 8 58.25 -3.52 18.83
N ARG A 9 57.55 -3.29 17.72
CA ARG A 9 56.25 -2.59 17.71
C ARG A 9 55.19 -3.55 18.25
N ARG A 10 54.53 -3.17 19.34
CA ARG A 10 53.34 -3.85 19.85
C ARG A 10 52.14 -3.32 19.06
N THR A 11 51.56 -4.16 18.22
CA THR A 11 50.28 -3.90 17.56
C THR A 11 49.17 -4.12 18.60
N VAL A 12 48.45 -3.05 18.94
CA VAL A 12 47.25 -3.11 19.77
C VAL A 12 46.07 -3.31 18.83
N LEU A 13 45.41 -4.47 18.95
CA LEU A 13 44.20 -4.82 18.21
C LEU A 13 42.99 -4.35 19.03
N ILE A 14 42.36 -3.25 18.60
CA ILE A 14 41.13 -2.75 19.21
C ILE A 14 39.97 -3.54 18.58
N LEU A 15 39.36 -4.45 19.34
CA LEU A 15 38.05 -5.02 18.97
C LEU A 15 37.01 -3.91 19.10
N GLY A 16 36.52 -3.41 17.96
CA GLY A 16 35.36 -2.53 17.91
C GLY A 16 34.09 -3.34 18.11
N ALA A 17 33.38 -3.11 19.21
CA ALA A 17 32.02 -3.57 19.38
C ALA A 17 31.11 -2.77 18.44
N ALA A 18 30.50 -3.43 17.46
CA ALA A 18 29.47 -2.84 16.61
C ALA A 18 28.20 -2.69 17.44
N ALA A 19 27.97 -1.48 17.97
CA ALA A 19 26.66 -1.10 18.47
C ALA A 19 25.76 -0.84 17.26
N SER A 20 24.81 -1.75 17.01
CA SER A 20 23.73 -1.50 16.06
C SER A 20 22.88 -0.35 16.61
N LEU A 21 23.05 0.85 16.06
CA LEU A 21 22.12 1.94 16.25
C LEU A 21 20.79 1.48 15.65
N ALA A 22 19.80 1.22 16.49
CA ALA A 22 18.41 1.12 16.05
C ALA A 22 18.02 2.51 15.54
N VAL A 23 18.16 2.73 14.23
CA VAL A 23 17.54 3.86 13.56
C VAL A 23 16.04 3.69 13.75
N ALA A 24 15.38 4.69 14.33
CA ALA A 24 13.93 4.73 14.34
C ALA A 24 13.48 4.69 12.88
N ASP A 25 12.92 3.55 12.48
CA ASP A 25 12.50 3.34 11.10
C ASP A 25 11.17 4.06 10.92
N ASN A 26 11.21 5.28 10.38
CA ASN A 26 10.02 6.09 10.09
C ASN A 26 9.12 5.43 9.03
N THR A 27 9.50 4.26 8.50
CA THR A 27 8.62 3.44 7.67
C THR A 27 7.66 2.56 8.47
N VAL A 28 7.86 2.37 9.77
CA VAL A 28 6.96 1.59 10.62
C VAL A 28 5.80 2.45 11.10
N CYS A 29 4.56 1.94 10.99
CA CYS A 29 3.38 2.66 11.51
C CYS A 29 3.37 2.68 13.04
N SER A 30 2.92 3.78 13.63
CA SER A 30 2.85 3.94 15.09
C SER A 30 1.75 3.10 15.78
N GLY A 31 0.98 2.33 15.00
CA GLY A 31 -0.01 1.38 15.50
C GLY A 31 -0.81 0.73 14.36
N THR A 32 -1.99 0.21 14.69
CA THR A 32 -2.80 -0.64 13.79
C THR A 32 -3.65 0.13 12.79
N GLY A 33 -3.49 1.46 12.72
CA GLY A 33 -4.39 2.27 11.91
C GLY A 33 -4.27 2.08 10.40
N MET A 34 -3.16 1.51 9.95
CA MET A 34 -2.91 1.19 8.55
C MET A 34 -2.85 -0.32 8.30
N ASP A 35 -3.35 -1.14 9.23
CA ASP A 35 -3.39 -2.61 9.07
C ASP A 35 -4.15 -2.99 7.80
N TRP A 36 -5.22 -2.27 7.44
CA TRP A 36 -5.96 -2.50 6.20
C TRP A 36 -5.07 -2.39 4.94
N TYR A 37 -4.11 -1.46 4.93
CA TYR A 37 -3.17 -1.28 3.83
C TYR A 37 -2.11 -2.37 3.88
N VAL A 38 -1.59 -2.67 5.08
CA VAL A 38 -0.58 -3.72 5.29
C VAL A 38 -1.13 -5.09 4.90
N ASP A 39 -2.38 -5.41 5.24
CA ASP A 39 -3.04 -6.67 4.90
C ASP A 39 -3.23 -6.83 3.39
N LEU A 40 -3.48 -5.72 2.67
CA LEU A 40 -3.68 -5.71 1.23
C LEU A 40 -2.36 -5.73 0.45
N VAL A 41 -1.41 -4.88 0.83
CA VAL A 41 -0.15 -4.65 0.09
C VAL A 41 0.96 -5.59 0.57
N GLY A 42 1.02 -5.88 1.87
CA GLY A 42 2.06 -6.68 2.53
C GLY A 42 3.20 -5.86 3.14
N GLU A 43 3.11 -4.52 3.08
CA GLU A 43 4.06 -3.57 3.67
C GLU A 43 3.34 -2.28 4.07
N THR A 44 4.01 -1.39 4.81
CA THR A 44 3.43 -0.10 5.19
C THR A 44 3.43 0.87 4.00
N PRO A 45 2.52 1.85 3.97
CA PRO A 45 2.54 2.88 2.91
C PRO A 45 3.82 3.73 2.93
N CYS A 46 4.46 3.88 4.09
CA CYS A 46 5.74 4.56 4.19
C CYS A 46 6.87 3.75 3.54
N THR A 47 6.87 2.43 3.67
CA THR A 47 7.82 1.55 2.96
C THR A 47 7.62 1.66 1.46
N THR A 48 6.38 1.60 0.97
CA THR A 48 6.07 1.77 -0.46
C THR A 48 6.53 3.15 -0.97
N TYR A 49 6.25 4.22 -0.21
CA TYR A 49 6.68 5.58 -0.55
C TYR A 49 8.22 5.69 -0.63
N GLN A 50 8.91 5.13 0.36
CA GLN A 50 10.37 5.11 0.39
C GLN A 50 10.95 4.39 -0.82
N GLN A 51 10.45 3.20 -1.13
CA GLN A 51 10.92 2.40 -2.28
C GLN A 51 10.71 3.15 -3.61
N LEU A 52 9.54 3.80 -3.79
CA LEU A 52 9.25 4.59 -4.98
C LEU A 52 10.27 5.71 -5.18
N ARG A 53 10.57 6.46 -4.11
CA ARG A 53 11.54 7.56 -4.12
C ARG A 53 12.97 7.04 -4.34
N GLN A 54 13.28 5.86 -3.80
CA GLN A 54 14.59 5.21 -3.92
C GLN A 54 14.96 4.81 -5.35
N ILE A 55 14.00 4.67 -6.26
CA ILE A 55 14.27 4.48 -7.70
C ILE A 55 15.12 5.64 -8.25
N CYS A 56 14.83 6.88 -7.84
CA CYS A 56 15.55 8.07 -8.31
C CYS A 56 16.64 8.53 -7.33
N ASN A 57 16.50 8.19 -6.06
CA ASN A 57 17.43 8.58 -4.99
C ASN A 57 17.63 7.42 -4.01
N SER A 58 18.60 6.55 -4.27
CA SER A 58 18.86 5.36 -3.44
C SER A 58 19.15 5.64 -1.96
N GLN A 59 19.49 6.89 -1.59
CA GLN A 59 19.72 7.30 -0.21
C GLN A 59 18.49 7.95 0.43
N PHE A 60 17.37 8.04 -0.28
CA PHE A 60 16.13 8.56 0.26
C PHE A 60 15.66 7.68 1.41
N THR A 61 15.41 8.33 2.55
CA THR A 61 14.79 7.72 3.71
C THR A 61 13.60 8.56 4.11
N VAL A 62 12.50 7.93 4.44
CA VAL A 62 11.32 8.63 4.94
C VAL A 62 11.66 9.31 6.27
N GLY A 63 11.33 10.60 6.37
CA GLY A 63 11.42 11.36 7.61
C GLY A 63 10.17 11.23 8.47
N VAL A 64 10.11 12.02 9.53
CA VAL A 64 8.84 12.25 10.24
C VAL A 64 7.98 13.16 9.37
N MET A 65 6.77 12.70 9.03
CA MET A 65 5.81 13.39 8.17
C MET A 65 5.20 14.60 8.89
N ASP A 66 5.09 15.73 8.20
CA ASP A 66 4.44 16.94 8.74
C ASP A 66 2.91 16.75 8.79
N PRO A 67 2.27 16.92 9.97
CA PRO A 67 0.81 16.93 10.06
C PRO A 67 0.14 18.10 9.32
N ASN A 68 0.88 19.16 9.00
CA ASN A 68 0.44 20.23 8.11
C ASN A 68 0.64 19.79 6.67
N THR A 69 -0.45 19.61 5.93
CA THR A 69 -0.39 19.05 4.58
C THR A 69 0.10 20.10 3.56
N PRO A 70 1.01 19.72 2.64
CA PRO A 70 1.50 18.37 2.37
C PRO A 70 2.54 17.86 3.39
N PRO A 71 2.57 16.54 3.70
CA PRO A 71 3.42 15.98 4.75
C PRO A 71 4.91 15.88 4.40
N ASP A 72 5.23 16.00 3.12
CA ASP A 72 6.57 15.94 2.54
C ASP A 72 6.60 16.85 1.31
N PHE A 73 7.77 17.07 0.73
CA PHE A 73 7.95 17.81 -0.50
C PHE A 73 8.84 17.03 -1.48
N CYS A 74 8.53 17.14 -2.78
CA CYS A 74 9.37 16.56 -3.83
C CYS A 74 10.67 17.38 -4.00
N THR A 75 11.69 17.04 -3.22
CA THR A 75 12.99 17.75 -3.17
C THR A 75 14.12 17.02 -3.91
N ASP A 76 13.84 15.88 -4.55
CA ASP A 76 14.85 15.09 -5.25
C ASP A 76 15.37 15.82 -6.49
N GLN A 77 16.69 15.71 -6.73
CA GLN A 77 17.31 16.23 -7.95
C GLN A 77 16.80 15.50 -9.21
N VAL A 78 16.57 14.18 -9.10
CA VAL A 78 15.88 13.40 -10.13
C VAL A 78 14.43 13.25 -9.72
N SER A 79 13.62 14.22 -10.12
CA SER A 79 12.29 14.42 -9.53
C SER A 79 11.19 13.54 -10.14
N ALA A 80 11.49 12.71 -11.15
CA ALA A 80 10.49 11.85 -11.81
C ALA A 80 9.76 10.89 -10.85
N CYS A 81 10.45 10.41 -9.80
CA CYS A 81 9.87 9.51 -8.79
C CYS A 81 8.94 10.21 -7.80
N CYS A 82 8.94 11.54 -7.75
CA CYS A 82 8.10 12.31 -6.83
C CYS A 82 7.23 13.38 -7.48
N CYS A 83 7.52 13.83 -8.69
CA CYS A 83 6.68 14.79 -9.42
C CYS A 83 5.44 14.13 -10.01
N ASN A 84 4.69 13.40 -9.19
CA ASN A 84 3.49 12.68 -9.60
C ASN A 84 2.51 12.55 -8.42
N SER A 85 1.22 12.46 -8.73
CA SER A 85 0.16 12.39 -7.72
C SER A 85 0.19 11.09 -6.90
N ILE A 86 0.85 10.04 -7.42
CA ILE A 86 0.98 8.73 -6.76
C ILE A 86 1.93 8.83 -5.56
N ALA A 87 3.08 9.47 -5.74
CA ALA A 87 4.03 9.75 -4.67
C ALA A 87 3.39 10.63 -3.58
N PHE A 88 2.64 11.66 -3.99
CA PHE A 88 1.87 12.49 -3.06
C PHE A 88 0.84 11.67 -2.26
N ALA A 89 0.01 10.85 -2.91
CA ALA A 89 -0.96 9.99 -2.23
C ALA A 89 -0.29 9.01 -1.26
N LEU A 90 0.85 8.42 -1.65
CA LEU A 90 1.63 7.54 -0.77
C LEU A 90 2.22 8.30 0.43
N SER A 91 2.67 9.55 0.26
CA SER A 91 3.12 10.37 1.39
C SER A 91 1.97 10.69 2.36
N MET A 92 0.75 10.92 1.86
CA MET A 92 -0.45 11.14 2.67
C MET A 92 -0.85 9.88 3.45
N LEU A 93 -0.77 8.70 2.82
CA LEU A 93 -0.96 7.42 3.51
C LEU A 93 0.13 7.18 4.56
N CYS A 94 1.38 7.55 4.26
CA CYS A 94 2.48 7.45 5.21
C CYS A 94 2.30 8.38 6.41
N LEU A 95 1.81 9.61 6.22
CA LEU A 95 1.42 10.47 7.33
C LEU A 95 0.42 9.76 8.25
N ASN A 96 -0.67 9.22 7.68
CA ASN A 96 -1.68 8.52 8.48
C ASN A 96 -1.12 7.27 9.19
N CYS A 97 -0.15 6.58 8.58
CA CYS A 97 0.62 5.47 9.18
C CYS A 97 1.44 5.93 10.41
N GLN A 98 2.24 6.99 10.27
CA GLN A 98 3.05 7.52 11.35
C GLN A 98 2.22 8.11 12.49
N GLN A 99 1.04 8.65 12.18
CA GLN A 99 0.12 9.22 13.17
C GLN A 99 -0.85 8.21 13.78
N ASN A 100 -0.75 6.92 13.40
CA ASN A 100 -1.64 5.84 13.85
C ASN A 100 -3.14 6.16 13.66
N ILE A 101 -3.51 6.73 12.51
CA ILE A 101 -4.91 7.06 12.24
C ILE A 101 -5.57 5.87 11.52
N GLY A 102 -6.30 5.07 12.28
CA GLY A 102 -7.06 3.90 11.79
C GLY A 102 -8.56 4.01 11.88
N ASN A 103 -9.03 4.64 12.95
CA ASN A 103 -10.43 4.85 13.25
C ASN A 103 -10.66 6.35 13.47
N GLY A 104 -11.02 7.07 12.41
CA GLY A 104 -11.22 8.52 12.44
C GLY A 104 -11.31 9.11 11.03
N THR A 105 -11.29 10.44 10.93
CA THR A 105 -11.37 11.18 9.67
C THR A 105 -10.08 11.16 8.85
N GLY A 106 -8.97 10.66 9.40
CA GLY A 106 -7.67 10.75 8.72
C GLY A 106 -7.12 12.18 8.68
N TYR A 107 -5.89 12.32 8.19
CA TYR A 107 -5.38 13.59 7.69
C TYR A 107 -5.77 13.74 6.23
N ASP A 108 -6.55 14.77 5.94
CA ASP A 108 -6.90 15.17 4.59
C ASP A 108 -6.00 16.33 4.13
N ALA A 109 -5.83 16.45 2.82
CA ALA A 109 -5.13 17.55 2.18
C ALA A 109 -6.15 18.43 1.45
N GLY A 110 -6.14 19.73 1.75
CA GLY A 110 -7.02 20.69 1.10
C GLY A 110 -6.65 20.95 -0.36
N THR A 111 -7.52 21.67 -1.06
CA THR A 111 -7.25 22.21 -2.40
C THR A 111 -5.89 22.92 -2.42
N GLY A 112 -5.05 22.61 -3.42
CA GLY A 112 -3.70 23.17 -3.56
C GLY A 112 -2.57 22.33 -2.96
N ALA A 113 -2.87 21.35 -2.10
CA ALA A 113 -1.82 20.64 -1.36
C ALA A 113 -0.89 19.82 -2.25
N TYR A 114 -1.39 19.20 -3.32
CA TYR A 114 -0.51 18.55 -4.29
C TYR A 114 0.39 19.56 -5.01
N GLN A 115 -0.11 20.75 -5.34
CA GLN A 115 0.70 21.81 -5.95
C GLN A 115 1.78 22.28 -4.98
N ASP A 116 1.46 22.41 -3.70
CA ASP A 116 2.44 22.72 -2.66
C ASP A 116 3.50 21.61 -2.54
N TYR A 117 3.09 20.35 -2.58
CA TYR A 117 3.98 19.18 -2.56
C TYR A 117 5.01 19.22 -3.72
N LEU A 118 4.55 19.64 -4.91
CA LEU A 118 5.37 19.78 -6.13
C LEU A 118 6.31 21.00 -6.10
N ASN A 119 5.96 22.02 -5.33
CA ASN A 119 6.64 23.32 -5.33
C ASN A 119 7.77 23.43 -4.31
N GLY A 120 7.96 22.41 -3.46
CA GLY A 120 9.14 22.22 -2.60
C GLY A 120 9.72 23.53 -2.06
N THR A 121 8.90 24.35 -1.41
CA THR A 121 9.27 25.73 -1.06
C THR A 121 10.32 25.83 0.04
N ASP A 122 10.71 24.72 0.68
CA ASP A 122 11.55 24.69 1.88
C ASP A 122 13.01 24.25 1.64
N SER A 123 13.46 24.23 0.40
CA SER A 123 14.87 23.99 0.11
C SER A 123 15.33 24.97 -0.95
N GLY A 124 16.32 25.80 -0.64
CA GLY A 124 17.00 26.69 -1.60
C GLY A 124 17.70 25.96 -2.77
N THR A 125 17.27 24.74 -3.09
CA THR A 125 17.66 23.89 -4.22
C THR A 125 16.81 24.12 -5.47
N GLY A 126 15.65 24.78 -5.37
CA GLY A 126 14.92 25.31 -6.53
C GLY A 126 14.36 24.25 -7.49
N THR A 127 14.24 22.99 -7.08
CA THR A 127 13.69 21.93 -7.93
C THR A 127 12.17 21.96 -7.89
N SER A 128 11.55 22.88 -8.64
CA SER A 128 10.11 22.80 -8.93
C SER A 128 9.86 21.68 -9.94
N CYS A 129 8.81 20.88 -9.73
CA CYS A 129 8.35 19.92 -10.73
C CYS A 129 7.94 20.62 -12.03
N ALA A 130 8.80 20.59 -13.05
CA ALA A 130 8.54 21.27 -14.33
C ALA A 130 7.40 20.62 -15.13
N ASN A 131 7.18 19.31 -14.95
CA ASN A 131 6.14 18.55 -15.65
C ASN A 131 5.50 17.51 -14.71
N PRO A 132 4.65 17.94 -13.77
CA PRO A 132 4.02 17.03 -12.82
C PRO A 132 3.05 16.09 -13.52
N GLN A 133 3.11 14.81 -13.18
CA GLN A 133 2.20 13.81 -13.71
C GLN A 133 0.97 13.67 -12.82
N TRP A 134 -0.19 13.61 -13.45
CA TRP A 134 -1.45 13.30 -12.79
C TRP A 134 -1.82 11.86 -13.14
N TYR A 135 -2.21 11.07 -12.14
CA TYR A 135 -2.79 9.73 -12.34
C TYR A 135 -1.85 8.68 -12.97
N GLN A 136 -0.58 8.99 -13.12
CA GLN A 136 0.39 8.10 -13.76
C GLN A 136 1.81 8.35 -13.27
N LEU A 137 2.62 7.30 -13.33
CA LEU A 137 4.07 7.40 -13.25
C LEU A 137 4.64 7.61 -14.67
N PRO A 138 5.76 8.33 -14.83
CA PRO A 138 6.53 8.28 -16.06
C PRO A 138 6.87 6.82 -16.46
N THR A 139 6.94 6.52 -17.76
CA THR A 139 7.04 5.13 -18.25
C THR A 139 8.27 4.39 -17.73
N ASP A 140 9.41 5.07 -17.62
CA ASP A 140 10.64 4.55 -17.03
C ASP A 140 10.48 4.25 -15.54
N ILE A 141 9.83 5.13 -14.79
CA ILE A 141 9.52 4.94 -13.37
C ILE A 141 8.52 3.80 -13.16
N GLN A 142 7.47 3.71 -13.98
CA GLN A 142 6.53 2.58 -13.93
C GLN A 142 7.24 1.25 -14.19
N THR A 143 8.16 1.24 -15.16
CA THR A 143 8.97 0.05 -15.47
C THR A 143 9.85 -0.34 -14.28
N ALA A 144 10.49 0.64 -13.63
CA ALA A 144 11.28 0.41 -12.42
C ALA A 144 10.44 -0.11 -11.25
N VAL A 145 9.26 0.49 -10.99
CA VAL A 145 8.28 0.00 -10.00
C VAL A 145 7.95 -1.47 -10.23
N CYS A 146 7.70 -1.86 -11.48
CA CYS A 146 7.40 -3.25 -11.82
C CYS A 146 8.61 -4.18 -11.64
N ASN A 147 9.83 -3.74 -11.99
CA ASN A 147 11.05 -4.54 -11.85
C ASN A 147 11.43 -4.75 -10.37
N GLU A 148 11.28 -3.71 -9.55
CA GLU A 148 11.51 -3.73 -8.10
C GLU A 148 10.35 -4.38 -7.33
N LYS A 149 9.25 -4.74 -8.01
CA LYS A 149 8.05 -5.35 -7.44
C LYS A 149 7.39 -4.50 -6.36
N ILE A 150 7.48 -3.18 -6.50
CA ILE A 150 6.81 -2.23 -5.61
C ILE A 150 5.31 -2.31 -5.90
N LYS A 151 4.53 -2.66 -4.87
CA LYS A 151 3.08 -2.82 -5.01
C LYS A 151 2.39 -1.50 -4.73
N ILE A 152 1.80 -0.93 -5.77
CA ILE A 152 0.96 0.27 -5.69
C ILE A 152 -0.42 -0.12 -6.22
N ASP A 153 -1.44 0.02 -5.38
CA ASP A 153 -2.82 -0.30 -5.74
C ASP A 153 -3.30 0.57 -6.91
N ASP A 154 -4.06 -0.01 -7.82
CA ASP A 154 -4.57 0.64 -9.04
C ASP A 154 -5.37 1.91 -8.73
N ASP A 155 -6.04 1.96 -7.59
CA ASP A 155 -6.82 3.11 -7.14
C ASP A 155 -5.96 4.31 -6.76
N ILE A 156 -4.70 4.11 -6.39
CA ILE A 156 -3.75 5.23 -6.19
C ILE A 156 -3.47 5.95 -7.51
N TYR A 157 -3.63 5.27 -8.64
CA TYR A 157 -3.49 5.88 -9.97
C TYR A 157 -4.72 6.67 -10.39
N THR A 158 -5.88 6.51 -9.75
CA THR A 158 -7.15 7.09 -10.22
C THR A 158 -7.80 8.04 -9.20
N ASN A 159 -7.49 7.91 -7.91
CA ASN A 159 -8.19 8.61 -6.82
C ASN A 159 -7.69 10.04 -6.49
N GLY A 160 -6.84 10.62 -7.34
CA GLY A 160 -6.43 12.02 -7.20
C GLY A 160 -7.54 13.03 -7.55
N TRP A 161 -7.52 14.20 -6.92
CA TRP A 161 -8.43 15.30 -7.23
C TRP A 161 -7.71 16.33 -8.07
N THR A 162 -8.35 16.83 -9.12
CA THR A 162 -7.74 17.78 -10.08
C THR A 162 -7.36 19.13 -9.45
N ASP A 163 -7.96 19.46 -8.31
CA ASP A 163 -7.65 20.67 -7.53
C ASP A 163 -6.49 20.44 -6.54
N GLY A 164 -5.90 19.24 -6.53
CA GLY A 164 -4.79 18.86 -5.67
C GLY A 164 -5.17 18.43 -4.26
N ALA A 165 -6.48 18.31 -3.97
CA ALA A 165 -6.95 17.77 -2.71
C ALA A 165 -6.70 16.25 -2.60
N TRP A 166 -6.70 15.75 -1.37
CA TRP A 166 -6.62 14.33 -1.07
C TRP A 166 -7.40 14.01 0.20
N PHE A 167 -8.16 12.91 0.20
CA PHE A 167 -8.99 12.54 1.34
C PHE A 167 -8.71 11.10 1.79
N TYR A 168 -8.43 10.92 3.08
CA TYR A 168 -8.05 9.63 3.66
C TYR A 168 -9.18 8.61 3.57
N ILE A 169 -10.37 8.96 4.07
CA ILE A 169 -11.52 8.05 4.07
C ILE A 169 -11.88 7.65 2.63
N TYR A 170 -11.94 8.61 1.71
CA TYR A 170 -12.24 8.33 0.31
C TYR A 170 -11.24 7.35 -0.29
N THR A 171 -9.93 7.60 -0.09
CA THR A 171 -8.86 6.76 -0.64
C THR A 171 -8.93 5.35 -0.07
N ARG A 172 -9.02 5.21 1.26
CA ARG A 172 -9.13 3.92 1.94
C ARG A 172 -10.36 3.14 1.48
N ASP A 173 -11.54 3.77 1.54
CA ASP A 173 -12.80 3.06 1.29
C ASP A 173 -12.93 2.66 -0.19
N THR A 174 -12.35 3.44 -1.11
CA THR A 174 -12.30 3.09 -2.53
C THR A 174 -11.39 1.90 -2.77
N ILE A 175 -10.14 1.94 -2.26
CA ILE A 175 -9.18 0.83 -2.35
C ILE A 175 -9.79 -0.46 -1.78
N LEU A 176 -10.37 -0.41 -0.58
CA LEU A 176 -10.95 -1.59 0.05
C LEU A 176 -12.16 -2.13 -0.72
N LYS A 177 -13.02 -1.24 -1.22
CA LYS A 177 -14.19 -1.63 -2.02
C LYS A 177 -13.76 -2.32 -3.31
N ASP A 178 -12.80 -1.75 -4.03
CA ASP A 178 -12.41 -2.27 -5.34
C ASP A 178 -11.49 -3.49 -5.22
N ALA A 179 -10.71 -3.60 -4.13
CA ALA A 179 -10.01 -4.83 -3.74
C ALA A 179 -10.97 -6.00 -3.55
N ILE A 180 -12.12 -5.80 -2.90
CA ILE A 180 -13.15 -6.85 -2.74
C ILE A 180 -13.73 -7.24 -4.11
N VAL A 181 -14.05 -6.27 -4.96
CA VAL A 181 -14.62 -6.54 -6.30
C VAL A 181 -13.62 -7.29 -7.19
N ALA A 182 -12.34 -6.96 -7.08
CA ALA A 182 -11.27 -7.57 -7.85
C ALA A 182 -10.65 -8.82 -7.18
N ASN A 183 -11.18 -9.29 -6.04
CA ASN A 183 -10.60 -10.41 -5.28
C ASN A 183 -9.10 -10.21 -4.99
N ASN A 184 -8.74 -9.03 -4.48
CA ASN A 184 -7.39 -8.55 -4.20
C ASN A 184 -6.44 -8.52 -5.42
N ASN A 185 -6.99 -8.53 -6.64
CA ASN A 185 -6.23 -8.36 -7.88
C ASN A 185 -6.23 -6.90 -8.37
N THR A 186 -5.87 -5.97 -7.49
CA THR A 186 -5.84 -4.51 -7.71
C THR A 186 -4.44 -3.95 -7.96
N PHE A 187 -3.47 -4.81 -8.26
CA PHE A 187 -2.10 -4.41 -8.58
C PHE A 187 -1.83 -4.68 -10.06
N THR A 188 -2.62 -4.11 -10.98
CA THR A 188 -2.61 -4.52 -12.39
C THR A 188 -1.69 -3.69 -13.29
N LYS A 189 -1.10 -2.60 -12.79
CA LYS A 189 -0.13 -1.78 -13.56
C LYS A 189 1.14 -2.51 -13.96
N CYS A 190 1.44 -3.63 -13.31
CA CYS A 190 2.59 -4.47 -13.61
C CYS A 190 2.11 -5.84 -14.11
N ALA A 191 2.66 -6.29 -15.24
CA ALA A 191 2.28 -7.57 -15.86
C ALA A 191 2.64 -8.81 -15.03
N SER A 192 3.31 -8.66 -13.88
CA SER A 192 3.85 -9.76 -13.05
C SER A 192 3.24 -9.86 -11.64
N THR A 193 2.21 -9.10 -11.31
CA THR A 193 1.59 -9.06 -9.96
C THR A 193 0.28 -9.84 -9.86
N THR A 194 -0.19 -10.46 -10.94
CA THR A 194 -1.25 -11.47 -10.84
C THR A 194 -0.81 -12.60 -9.92
N VAL A 195 -1.46 -12.65 -8.76
CA VAL A 195 -1.47 -13.65 -7.70
C VAL A 195 -0.71 -14.93 -8.07
N ASN A 196 0.30 -15.28 -7.26
CA ASN A 196 0.79 -16.65 -7.12
C ASN A 196 -0.43 -17.52 -6.75
N ALA A 197 -1.13 -18.06 -7.75
CA ALA A 197 -2.01 -19.20 -7.55
C ALA A 197 -1.12 -20.29 -6.97
N THR A 198 -1.41 -20.69 -5.74
CA THR A 198 -0.81 -21.84 -5.07
C THR A 198 -0.60 -22.95 -6.09
N SER A 199 0.66 -23.24 -6.42
CA SER A 199 1.02 -24.41 -7.20
C SER A 199 0.42 -25.62 -6.51
N ALA A 200 -0.66 -26.17 -7.07
CA ALA A 200 -1.13 -27.49 -6.69
C ALA A 200 0.05 -28.42 -6.96
N ALA A 201 0.62 -28.98 -5.89
CA ALA A 201 1.66 -29.97 -6.00
C ALA A 201 1.12 -31.14 -6.84
N SER A 202 1.62 -31.28 -8.05
CA SER A 202 1.44 -32.45 -8.90
C SER A 202 2.02 -33.65 -8.17
N GLY A 203 1.18 -34.46 -7.55
CA GLY A 203 1.59 -35.72 -6.93
C GLY A 203 2.13 -36.68 -7.99
N PRO A 204 3.27 -37.35 -7.75
CA PRO A 204 3.62 -38.53 -8.52
C PRO A 204 2.87 -39.74 -7.97
N GLY A 205 2.17 -40.44 -8.86
CA GLY A 205 1.46 -41.67 -8.56
C GLY A 205 2.37 -42.87 -8.30
N SER A 206 1.87 -43.71 -7.39
CA SER A 206 1.91 -45.18 -7.33
C SER A 206 3.25 -45.94 -7.33
N SER A 207 3.48 -46.66 -6.24
CA SER A 207 3.87 -48.07 -6.30
C SER A 207 3.28 -48.88 -5.15
N THR A 208 2.73 -50.03 -5.53
CA THR A 208 1.99 -51.07 -4.82
C THR A 208 2.77 -51.75 -3.69
N GLY A 209 2.06 -52.20 -2.63
CA GLY A 209 2.58 -53.13 -1.63
C GLY A 209 1.52 -53.54 -0.60
N SER A 210 0.88 -54.68 -0.81
CA SER A 210 -0.09 -55.29 0.11
C SER A 210 0.53 -55.77 1.41
N SER A 211 -0.15 -55.56 2.54
CA SER A 211 -0.26 -56.55 3.62
C SER A 211 -1.44 -56.21 4.53
N ALA A 212 -2.27 -57.22 4.76
CA ALA A 212 -3.46 -57.18 5.58
C ALA A 212 -3.11 -57.26 7.07
N THR A 213 -3.80 -56.48 7.91
CA THR A 213 -4.16 -56.92 9.27
C THR A 213 -5.51 -56.34 9.65
N THR A 214 -6.43 -57.25 9.89
CA THR A 214 -7.79 -57.08 10.43
C THR A 214 -7.78 -56.46 11.81
N THR A 215 -8.54 -55.39 12.07
CA THR A 215 -9.21 -55.21 13.38
C THR A 215 -10.50 -54.41 13.24
N THR A 216 -11.57 -55.06 13.68
CA THR A 216 -12.97 -54.64 13.73
C THR A 216 -13.23 -53.64 14.85
N VAL A 217 -13.78 -52.43 14.58
CA VAL A 217 -14.56 -51.68 15.61
C VAL A 217 -15.68 -50.84 14.98
N ARG A 218 -16.91 -51.27 15.30
CA ARG A 218 -18.23 -50.60 15.41
C ARG A 218 -18.44 -49.18 14.85
N ALA A 219 -19.46 -49.10 14.00
CA ALA A 219 -20.23 -47.91 13.67
C ALA A 219 -20.95 -47.32 14.90
N GLY A 220 -20.74 -46.03 15.14
CA GLY A 220 -21.49 -45.22 16.10
C GLY A 220 -21.78 -43.85 15.47
N GLY A 221 -23.02 -43.64 15.05
CA GLY A 221 -23.47 -42.42 14.39
C GLY A 221 -23.34 -41.18 15.28
N CYS A 222 -22.85 -40.08 14.71
CA CYS A 222 -22.81 -38.80 15.39
C CYS A 222 -24.11 -38.02 15.11
N ARG A 223 -24.95 -37.96 16.15
CA ARG A 223 -26.18 -37.17 16.22
C ARG A 223 -25.89 -35.68 16.01
N LEU A 224 -26.63 -35.07 15.09
CA LEU A 224 -26.90 -33.64 15.07
C LEU A 224 -27.62 -33.23 16.37
N ARG A 225 -26.96 -32.40 17.18
CA ARG A 225 -27.57 -31.74 18.35
C ARG A 225 -27.90 -30.31 17.96
N MET A 226 -29.14 -30.10 17.51
CA MET A 226 -29.76 -28.78 17.42
C MET A 226 -29.91 -28.20 18.83
N GLY A 227 -29.21 -27.10 19.10
CA GLY A 227 -29.37 -26.29 20.31
C GLY A 227 -30.30 -25.11 20.03
N SER A 228 -31.52 -25.17 20.57
CA SER A 228 -32.49 -24.08 20.61
C SER A 228 -32.21 -23.09 21.75
N ARG A 229 -32.23 -21.79 21.45
CA ARG A 229 -32.60 -20.64 22.34
C ARG A 229 -32.49 -19.36 21.48
N SER A 230 -33.39 -18.38 21.45
CA SER A 230 -34.56 -18.05 22.26
C SER A 230 -35.46 -17.08 21.46
N ARG A 231 -36.78 -17.30 21.44
CA ARG A 231 -37.79 -16.23 21.31
C ARG A 231 -37.64 -15.29 22.53
N GLY A 232 -37.89 -13.99 22.55
CA GLY A 232 -38.57 -13.04 21.69
C GLY A 232 -39.00 -11.86 22.60
N ARG A 233 -39.66 -10.84 22.01
CA ARG A 233 -40.36 -9.69 22.65
C ARG A 233 -39.43 -8.51 23.06
N THR A 234 -39.69 -7.21 22.77
CA THR A 234 -40.92 -6.49 22.47
C THR A 234 -40.64 -5.06 21.91
N ARG A 235 -41.36 -4.68 20.84
CA ARG A 235 -41.95 -3.36 20.47
C ARG A 235 -41.12 -2.04 20.34
N ARG A 236 -41.28 -1.50 19.11
CA ARG A 236 -41.81 -0.16 18.70
C ARG A 236 -40.96 1.10 18.91
N ARG A 237 -40.62 1.75 17.79
CA ARG A 237 -41.06 3.09 17.32
C ARG A 237 -40.36 3.32 15.95
N PHE A 238 -41.02 3.17 14.81
CA PHE A 238 -41.69 4.23 14.03
C PHE A 238 -41.14 5.64 14.29
N PHE A 239 -40.30 6.16 13.39
CA PHE A 239 -40.40 7.51 12.83
C PHE A 239 -39.68 7.58 11.46
N LEU A 240 -40.31 8.32 10.55
CA LEU A 240 -40.03 8.47 9.11
C LEU A 240 -38.82 9.39 8.79
N PHE A 241 -38.48 9.38 7.49
CA PHE A 241 -37.75 10.38 6.68
C PHE A 241 -36.22 10.19 6.64
N PHE A 242 -35.51 10.13 5.51
CA PHE A 242 -35.70 10.79 4.22
C PHE A 242 -35.33 9.90 3.02
N VAL A 243 -36.09 10.12 1.94
CA VAL A 243 -35.86 9.66 0.57
C VAL A 243 -34.67 10.41 -0.03
N PHE A 244 -33.71 9.69 -0.63
CA PHE A 244 -32.98 10.18 -1.80
C PHE A 244 -32.76 9.01 -2.77
N CYS A 245 -33.53 9.08 -3.84
CA CYS A 245 -33.36 8.31 -5.06
C CYS A 245 -32.88 9.33 -6.13
N VAL A 246 -32.38 8.82 -7.27
CA VAL A 246 -32.09 9.55 -8.53
C VAL A 246 -30.66 10.15 -8.51
N LEU A 247 -29.64 9.70 -9.28
CA LEU A 247 -29.59 9.14 -10.64
C LEU A 247 -28.44 8.14 -10.84
N PHE A 248 -28.79 6.94 -11.26
CA PHE A 248 -27.91 5.99 -11.95
C PHE A 248 -28.07 6.28 -13.45
N SER A 249 -27.05 6.79 -14.14
CA SER A 249 -27.03 6.82 -15.61
C SER A 249 -26.13 5.71 -16.12
N CYS A 250 -26.75 4.61 -16.52
CA CYS A 250 -26.12 3.54 -17.30
C CYS A 250 -26.74 3.52 -18.70
N ARG A 251 -25.87 3.75 -19.70
CA ARG A 251 -25.89 3.31 -21.11
C ARG A 251 -27.23 2.88 -21.73
N ILE A 252 -27.60 3.53 -22.84
CA ILE A 252 -28.09 2.80 -24.03
C ILE A 252 -27.40 3.31 -25.30
N HIS A 253 -26.81 2.36 -26.00
CA HIS A 253 -26.21 2.41 -27.33
C HIS A 253 -27.31 2.33 -28.41
N ALA A 254 -27.02 2.88 -29.59
CA ALA A 254 -27.71 2.69 -30.88
C ALA A 254 -29.03 3.47 -31.10
N CYS A 255 -29.09 4.33 -32.11
CA CYS A 255 -29.29 3.95 -33.52
C CYS A 255 -29.29 5.19 -34.40
N VAL A 256 -28.41 5.20 -35.39
CA VAL A 256 -28.43 6.13 -36.52
C VAL A 256 -29.64 5.77 -37.39
N LEU A 257 -30.56 6.71 -37.62
CA LEU A 257 -31.50 6.61 -38.73
C LEU A 257 -31.57 7.93 -39.49
N TYR A 258 -31.01 7.83 -40.69
CA TYR A 258 -31.16 8.72 -41.83
C TYR A 258 -32.63 8.77 -42.26
N THR A 259 -33.19 9.96 -42.52
CA THR A 259 -34.19 10.12 -43.58
C THR A 259 -34.19 11.54 -44.13
N PHE A 260 -33.99 11.60 -45.44
CA PHE A 260 -34.32 12.69 -46.35
C PHE A 260 -35.82 13.00 -46.34
N VAL A 261 -36.18 14.29 -46.37
CA VAL A 261 -36.94 15.01 -47.42
C VAL A 261 -36.98 16.49 -47.03
#